data_AF-A0A5N6Z0U4-F1
#
_entry.id   AF-A0A5N6Z0U4-F1
#
_cell.length_a   1.000
_cell.length_b   1.000
_cell.length_c   1.000
_cell.angle_alpha   90.00
_cell.angle_beta   90.00
_cell.angle_gamma   90.00
#
_symmetry.space_group_name_H-M   'P 1'
#
loop_
_entity.id
_entity.type
_entity.pdbx_description
1 polymer ?
#
loop_
_entity_poly.entity_id
_entity_poly.type
_entity_poly.pdbx_seq_one_letter_code
_entity_poly.pdbx_strand_id
1 'polypeptide(L)'
;MLSILRKARLKAKEMRILMLGLDNAGKTTIVKQIMNEDVTTVSPTLGFIIKTIDFQGYKLNIWDVGGQKTLRSYWKNYFEKTDTLVWVVDATDRLRIDDCRDELAGLLLEERLTGASLLIFLNKTDVEGCMTEDEVHKRLELDSIKTHKWTIFPCSAITGKNLHEGLEWVVQDAKDRLFLY
;
A
#
# COMPACT_ATOMS: atom_id res chain seq x y z
N MET A 1 21.00 13.73 -2.76
CA MET A 1 20.02 14.46 -3.61
C MET A 1 18.59 13.98 -3.38
N LEU A 2 18.32 12.66 -3.37
CA LEU A 2 17.00 12.06 -3.08
C LEU A 2 16.42 12.48 -1.70
N SER A 3 17.26 12.61 -0.68
CA SER A 3 16.83 13.06 0.66
C SER A 3 16.33 14.50 0.71
N ILE A 4 16.86 15.40 -0.12
CA ILE A 4 16.49 16.82 -0.13
C ILE A 4 15.12 17.02 -0.78
N LEU A 5 14.89 16.38 -1.93
CA LEU A 5 13.61 16.44 -2.63
C LEU A 5 12.48 15.83 -1.80
N ARG A 6 12.76 14.73 -1.10
CA ARG A 6 11.80 14.11 -0.19
C ARG A 6 11.47 15.00 1.00
N LYS A 7 12.48 15.60 1.64
CA LYS A 7 12.28 16.58 2.72
C LYS A 7 11.46 17.78 2.26
N ALA A 8 11.74 18.32 1.07
CA ALA A 8 10.97 19.44 0.51
C ALA A 8 9.49 19.09 0.32
N ARG A 9 9.18 17.88 -0.17
CA ARG A 9 7.79 17.41 -0.36
C ARG A 9 7.05 17.15 0.94
N LEU A 10 7.73 16.52 1.90
CA LEU A 10 7.17 16.32 3.24
C LEU A 10 6.89 17.67 3.93
N LYS A 11 7.78 18.67 3.77
CA LYS A 11 7.53 20.06 4.21
C LYS A 11 6.36 20.71 3.46
N ALA A 12 6.20 20.42 2.18
CA ALA A 12 5.05 20.84 1.37
C ALA A 12 3.76 20.07 1.69
N LYS A 13 3.80 19.12 2.63
CA LYS A 13 2.69 18.21 2.98
C LYS A 13 2.14 17.45 1.78
N GLU A 14 2.99 17.12 0.81
CA GLU A 14 2.64 16.28 -0.32
C GLU A 14 3.32 14.92 -0.21
N MET A 15 2.54 13.86 -0.34
CA MET A 15 3.03 12.49 -0.24
C MET A 15 2.73 11.72 -1.52
N ARG A 16 3.66 10.85 -1.91
CA ARG A 16 3.42 9.85 -2.96
C ARG A 16 3.24 8.49 -2.31
N ILE A 17 2.06 7.94 -2.52
CA ILE A 17 1.69 6.60 -2.07
C ILE A 17 1.66 5.70 -3.29
N LEU A 18 2.41 4.61 -3.25
CA LEU A 18 2.40 3.60 -4.30
C LEU A 18 1.61 2.39 -3.79
N MET A 19 0.48 2.07 -4.42
CA MET A 19 -0.38 0.95 -4.02
C MET A 19 -0.15 -0.24 -4.95
N LEU A 20 0.45 -1.30 -4.40
CA LEU A 20 0.79 -2.56 -5.07
C LEU A 20 0.19 -3.75 -4.32
N GLY A 21 0.28 -4.93 -4.93
CA GLY A 21 -0.31 -6.17 -4.46
C GLY A 21 -0.78 -7.01 -5.65
N LEU A 22 -1.08 -8.29 -5.41
CA LEU A 22 -1.52 -9.18 -6.48
C LEU A 22 -2.84 -8.70 -7.12
N ASP A 23 -3.12 -9.17 -8.33
CA ASP A 23 -4.45 -9.00 -8.92
C ASP A 23 -5.55 -9.54 -7.99
N ASN A 24 -6.73 -8.93 -8.09
CA ASN A 24 -7.90 -9.20 -7.24
C ASN A 24 -7.75 -8.87 -5.74
N ALA A 25 -6.61 -8.38 -5.27
CA ALA A 25 -6.43 -8.00 -3.85
C ALA A 25 -7.35 -6.84 -3.39
N GLY A 26 -7.92 -6.07 -4.32
CA GLY A 26 -8.86 -4.98 -4.03
C GLY A 26 -8.27 -3.58 -3.98
N LYS A 27 -7.09 -3.36 -4.58
CA LYS A 27 -6.40 -2.05 -4.63
C LYS A 27 -7.29 -0.92 -5.15
N THR A 28 -7.83 -1.07 -6.35
CA THR A 28 -8.73 -0.07 -6.96
C THR A 28 -10.00 0.14 -6.14
N THR A 29 -10.54 -0.92 -5.53
CA THR A 29 -11.70 -0.84 -4.63
C THR A 29 -11.37 -0.01 -3.39
N ILE A 30 -10.20 -0.21 -2.77
CA ILE A 30 -9.73 0.60 -1.63
C ILE A 30 -9.66 2.08 -2.03
N VAL A 31 -9.06 2.38 -3.18
CA VAL A 31 -8.97 3.76 -3.68
C VAL A 31 -10.36 4.35 -3.90
N LYS A 32 -11.25 3.66 -4.61
CA LYS A 32 -12.64 4.12 -4.82
C LYS A 32 -13.38 4.35 -3.49
N GLN A 33 -13.23 3.44 -2.53
CA GLN A 33 -13.85 3.57 -1.20
C GLN A 33 -13.34 4.80 -0.46
N ILE A 34 -12.03 5.06 -0.46
CA ILE A 34 -11.44 6.26 0.15
C ILE A 34 -11.95 7.55 -0.53
N MET A 35 -12.18 7.50 -1.85
CA MET A 35 -12.72 8.61 -2.63
C MET A 35 -14.25 8.78 -2.47
N ASN A 36 -14.93 7.92 -1.71
CA ASN A 36 -16.40 7.81 -1.68
C ASN A 36 -17.01 7.62 -3.09
N GLU A 37 -16.33 6.87 -3.95
CA GLU A 37 -16.79 6.48 -5.28
C GLU A 37 -17.50 5.11 -5.22
N ASP A 38 -18.32 4.80 -6.22
CA ASP A 38 -18.99 3.49 -6.33
C ASP A 38 -17.98 2.33 -6.39
N VAL A 39 -18.13 1.35 -5.52
CA VAL A 39 -17.29 0.15 -5.42
C VAL A 39 -17.91 -1.11 -6.03
N THR A 40 -19.18 -1.04 -6.48
CA THR A 40 -19.90 -2.22 -6.98
C THR A 40 -19.36 -2.73 -8.31
N THR A 41 -18.85 -1.82 -9.15
CA THR A 41 -18.28 -2.14 -10.46
C THR A 41 -16.81 -1.74 -10.54
N VAL A 42 -15.93 -2.74 -10.51
CA VAL A 42 -14.47 -2.55 -10.62
C VAL A 42 -13.89 -3.60 -11.56
N SER A 43 -13.29 -3.14 -12.65
CA SER A 43 -12.56 -3.99 -13.59
C SER A 43 -11.07 -4.04 -13.24
N PRO A 44 -10.34 -5.11 -13.60
CA PRO A 44 -8.90 -5.15 -13.42
C PRO A 44 -8.20 -3.97 -14.11
N THR A 45 -7.34 -3.27 -13.36
CA THR A 45 -6.59 -2.12 -13.87
C THR A 45 -5.52 -2.56 -14.87
N LEU A 46 -5.59 -2.00 -16.08
CA LEU A 46 -4.52 -2.08 -17.08
C LEU A 46 -3.61 -0.85 -16.91
N GLY A 47 -2.36 -1.08 -16.49
CA GLY A 47 -1.43 0.00 -16.21
C GLY A 47 -1.60 0.58 -14.81
N PHE A 48 -1.98 1.86 -14.71
CA PHE A 48 -2.10 2.56 -13.42
C PHE A 48 -3.15 3.67 -13.44
N ILE A 49 -3.65 4.04 -12.27
CA ILE A 49 -4.56 5.16 -12.01
C ILE A 49 -3.91 6.04 -10.94
N ILE A 50 -4.04 7.36 -11.08
CA ILE A 50 -3.63 8.32 -10.05
C ILE A 50 -4.86 8.99 -9.47
N LYS A 51 -4.96 8.99 -8.15
CA LYS A 51 -5.95 9.77 -7.40
C LYS A 51 -5.24 10.61 -6.34
N THR A 52 -5.68 11.86 -6.19
CA THR A 52 -5.16 12.76 -5.17
C THR A 52 -6.26 13.04 -4.17
N ILE A 53 -5.96 12.89 -2.88
CA ILE A 53 -6.86 13.21 -1.77
C ILE A 53 -6.22 14.19 -0.80
N ASP A 54 -7.04 15.09 -0.26
CA ASP A 54 -6.68 15.89 0.91
C ASP A 54 -7.04 15.11 2.18
N PHE A 55 -6.03 14.78 2.98
CA PHE A 55 -6.19 13.98 4.20
C PHE A 55 -5.35 14.59 5.33
N GLN A 56 -5.99 15.01 6.42
CA GLN A 56 -5.34 15.66 7.58
C GLN A 56 -4.37 16.81 7.19
N GLY A 57 -4.73 17.58 6.16
CA GLY A 57 -3.92 18.69 5.65
C GLY A 57 -2.71 18.27 4.80
N TYR A 58 -2.63 17.00 4.40
CA TYR A 58 -1.68 16.47 3.42
C TYR A 58 -2.38 16.15 2.11
N LYS A 59 -1.68 16.38 0.99
CA LYS A 59 -2.09 15.87 -0.32
C LYS A 59 -1.46 14.51 -0.55
N LEU A 60 -2.28 13.47 -0.54
CA LEU A 60 -1.83 12.10 -0.79
C LEU A 60 -2.08 11.77 -2.26
N ASN A 61 -1.00 11.58 -3.02
CA ASN A 61 -1.04 11.17 -4.43
C ASN A 61 -0.89 9.65 -4.50
N ILE A 62 -2.01 8.95 -4.65
CA ILE A 62 -2.10 7.49 -4.65
C ILE A 62 -1.97 6.99 -6.09
N TRP A 63 -0.95 6.18 -6.33
CA TRP A 63 -0.70 5.47 -7.58
C TRP A 63 -1.19 4.03 -7.43
N ASP A 64 -2.39 3.73 -7.92
CA ASP A 64 -2.95 2.38 -7.99
C ASP A 64 -2.46 1.70 -9.27
N VAL A 65 -1.74 0.58 -9.14
CA VAL A 65 -1.11 -0.10 -10.28
C VAL A 65 -1.68 -1.51 -10.44
N GLY A 66 -1.91 -1.93 -11.68
CA GLY A 66 -2.39 -3.28 -12.00
C GLY A 66 -1.48 -4.37 -11.42
N GLY A 67 -2.10 -5.40 -10.81
CA GLY A 67 -1.38 -6.49 -10.12
C GLY A 67 -1.30 -7.81 -10.88
N GLN A 68 -1.84 -7.85 -12.11
CA GLN A 68 -1.81 -9.06 -12.94
C GLN A 68 -0.38 -9.48 -13.18
N LYS A 69 -0.11 -10.78 -13.15
CA LYS A 69 1.25 -11.33 -13.28
C LYS A 69 2.02 -10.80 -14.49
N THR A 70 1.35 -10.64 -15.63
CA THR A 70 1.92 -10.07 -16.87
C THR A 70 2.30 -8.59 -16.78
N LEU A 71 1.74 -7.85 -15.82
CA LEU A 71 1.97 -6.42 -15.59
C LEU A 71 3.00 -6.13 -14.49
N ARG A 72 3.33 -7.10 -13.62
CA ARG A 72 4.20 -6.89 -12.45
C ARG A 72 5.62 -6.43 -12.84
N SER A 73 6.11 -6.85 -14.01
CA SER A 73 7.41 -6.42 -14.57
C SER A 73 7.51 -4.90 -14.81
N TYR A 74 6.38 -4.20 -14.90
CA TYR A 74 6.29 -2.75 -15.07
C TYR A 74 6.19 -1.97 -13.76
N TRP A 75 5.99 -2.63 -12.61
CA TRP A 75 5.91 -1.96 -11.29
C TRP A 75 7.12 -1.05 -11.03
N LYS A 76 8.29 -1.50 -11.47
CA LYS A 76 9.56 -0.79 -11.36
C LYS A 76 9.58 0.59 -12.00
N ASN A 77 8.65 0.89 -12.91
CA ASN A 77 8.53 2.21 -13.53
C ASN A 77 7.93 3.24 -12.58
N TYR A 78 7.32 2.80 -11.46
CA TYR A 78 6.59 3.66 -10.54
C TYR A 78 7.31 3.85 -9.20
N PHE A 79 8.43 3.17 -8.93
CA PHE A 79 9.05 3.20 -7.61
C PHE A 79 9.55 4.57 -7.18
N GLU A 80 10.05 5.41 -8.10
CA GLU A 80 10.92 6.55 -7.76
C GLU A 80 10.51 7.35 -6.52
N LYS A 81 9.76 8.44 -6.56
CA LYS A 81 9.65 9.34 -5.39
C LYS A 81 8.63 8.86 -4.34
N THR A 82 8.61 7.57 -4.00
CA THR A 82 7.61 6.95 -3.13
C THR A 82 7.90 7.21 -1.65
N ASP A 83 6.92 7.77 -0.95
CA ASP A 83 7.02 8.05 0.48
C ASP A 83 6.50 6.88 1.32
N THR A 84 5.48 6.18 0.81
CA THR A 84 4.89 4.98 1.39
C THR A 84 4.52 3.98 0.30
N LEU A 85 4.94 2.74 0.45
CA LEU A 85 4.44 1.58 -0.28
C LEU A 85 3.23 1.02 0.49
N VAL A 86 2.08 0.95 -0.16
CA VAL A 86 0.91 0.23 0.34
C VAL A 86 0.87 -1.13 -0.35
N TRP A 87 0.99 -2.20 0.43
CA TRP A 87 0.89 -3.58 -0.04
C TRP A 87 -0.48 -4.15 0.33
N VAL A 88 -1.29 -4.46 -0.67
CA VAL A 88 -2.65 -4.99 -0.46
C VAL A 88 -2.64 -6.49 -0.62
N VAL A 89 -3.12 -7.18 0.42
CA VAL A 89 -3.19 -8.64 0.53
C VAL A 89 -4.66 -9.05 0.55
N ASP A 90 -5.00 -10.07 -0.24
CA ASP A 90 -6.33 -10.68 -0.18
C ASP A 90 -6.39 -11.69 0.98
N ALA A 91 -7.12 -11.38 2.05
CA ALA A 91 -7.25 -12.28 3.20
C ALA A 91 -7.94 -13.60 2.83
N THR A 92 -8.69 -13.67 1.74
CA THR A 92 -9.39 -14.89 1.32
C THR A 92 -8.50 -15.83 0.50
N ASP A 93 -7.37 -15.35 0.01
CA ASP A 93 -6.54 -16.05 -0.98
C ASP A 93 -5.32 -16.74 -0.36
N ARG A 94 -5.58 -17.80 0.40
CA ARG A 94 -4.53 -18.63 1.02
C ARG A 94 -3.63 -19.31 0.00
N LEU A 95 -4.14 -19.59 -1.21
CA LEU A 95 -3.39 -20.32 -2.23
C LEU A 95 -2.26 -19.48 -2.83
N ARG A 96 -2.44 -18.15 -2.88
CA ARG A 96 -1.46 -17.22 -3.45
C ARG A 96 -0.67 -16.44 -2.40
N ILE A 97 -0.77 -16.79 -1.11
CA ILE A 97 -0.07 -16.05 -0.06
C ILE A 97 1.46 -16.14 -0.19
N ASP A 98 1.98 -17.28 -0.65
CA ASP A 98 3.43 -17.46 -0.87
C ASP A 98 3.91 -16.63 -2.09
N ASP A 99 3.14 -16.57 -3.19
CA ASP A 99 3.38 -15.65 -4.32
C ASP A 99 3.34 -14.19 -3.86
N CYS A 100 2.42 -13.86 -2.96
CA CYS A 100 2.30 -12.54 -2.36
C CYS A 100 3.53 -12.16 -1.51
N ARG A 101 4.04 -13.10 -0.70
CA ARG A 101 5.28 -12.93 0.06
C ARG A 101 6.47 -12.69 -0.86
N ASP A 102 6.64 -13.54 -1.87
CA ASP A 102 7.82 -13.50 -2.74
C ASP A 102 7.89 -12.19 -3.55
N GLU A 103 6.74 -11.71 -4.03
CA GLU A 103 6.64 -10.41 -4.70
C GLU A 103 6.94 -9.25 -3.75
N LEU A 104 6.41 -9.27 -2.51
CA LEU A 104 6.73 -8.25 -1.51
C LEU A 104 8.23 -8.26 -1.18
N ALA A 105 8.82 -9.43 -0.95
CA ALA A 105 10.24 -9.57 -0.67
C ALA A 105 11.10 -8.98 -1.79
N GLY A 106 10.76 -9.27 -3.06
CA GLY A 106 11.43 -8.69 -4.22
C GLY A 106 11.33 -7.16 -4.27
N LEU A 107 10.15 -6.60 -3.98
CA LEU A 107 9.95 -5.15 -3.92
C LEU A 107 10.83 -4.47 -2.86
N LEU A 108 10.96 -5.07 -1.67
CA LEU A 108 11.72 -4.46 -0.57
C LEU A 108 13.24 -4.50 -0.80
N LEU A 109 13.73 -5.21 -1.82
CA LEU A 109 15.13 -5.18 -2.26
C LEU A 109 15.44 -4.04 -3.24
N GLU A 110 14.42 -3.37 -3.77
CA GLU A 110 14.61 -2.30 -4.75
C GLU A 110 15.15 -1.03 -4.09
N GLU A 111 16.36 -0.61 -4.48
CA GLU A 111 17.01 0.58 -3.93
C GLU A 111 16.13 1.83 -4.00
N ARG A 112 15.30 1.95 -5.05
CA ARG A 112 14.39 3.08 -5.26
C ARG A 112 13.22 3.15 -4.27
N LEU A 113 12.95 2.06 -3.55
CA LEU A 113 11.97 2.02 -2.45
C LEU A 113 12.64 2.23 -1.08
N THR A 114 13.97 2.30 -1.02
CA THR A 114 14.71 2.53 0.23
C THR A 114 14.21 3.77 0.96
N GLY A 115 13.85 3.57 2.22
CA GLY A 115 13.38 4.62 3.12
C GLY A 115 11.89 4.94 2.97
N ALA A 116 11.16 4.35 2.02
CA ALA A 116 9.70 4.35 2.07
C ALA A 116 9.22 3.63 3.34
N SER A 117 8.02 3.94 3.81
CA SER A 117 7.36 3.11 4.82
C SER A 117 6.46 2.09 4.15
N LEU A 118 6.19 0.98 4.82
CA LEU A 118 5.36 -0.10 4.30
C LEU A 118 4.04 -0.18 5.10
N LEU A 119 2.92 0.11 4.45
CA LEU A 119 1.60 -0.17 4.99
C LEU A 119 1.08 -1.46 4.36
N ILE A 120 0.78 -2.48 5.15
CA ILE A 120 0.07 -3.66 4.67
C ILE A 120 -1.43 -3.50 4.95
N PHE A 121 -2.24 -3.52 3.89
CA PHE A 121 -3.68 -3.69 4.01
C PHE A 121 -4.03 -5.15 3.82
N LEU A 122 -4.42 -5.82 4.90
CA LEU A 122 -5.00 -7.16 4.85
C LEU A 122 -6.49 -7.01 4.53
N ASN A 123 -6.81 -7.03 3.24
CA ASN A 123 -8.13 -6.69 2.73
C ASN A 123 -9.09 -7.89 2.68
N LYS A 124 -10.39 -7.62 2.56
CA LYS A 124 -11.48 -8.60 2.51
C LYS A 124 -11.70 -9.35 3.82
N THR A 125 -11.39 -8.69 4.94
CA THR A 125 -11.60 -9.26 6.29
C THR A 125 -13.07 -9.28 6.73
N ASP A 126 -13.97 -8.76 5.88
CA ASP A 126 -15.42 -8.92 5.99
C ASP A 126 -15.91 -10.32 5.56
N VAL A 127 -15.08 -11.10 4.86
CA VAL A 127 -15.46 -12.44 4.38
C VAL A 127 -15.22 -13.48 5.45
N GLU A 128 -16.23 -14.32 5.72
CA GLU A 128 -16.13 -15.43 6.66
C GLU A 128 -15.04 -16.42 6.25
N GLY A 129 -14.25 -16.87 7.22
CA GLY A 129 -13.15 -17.82 6.98
C GLY A 129 -11.93 -17.21 6.28
N CYS A 130 -11.83 -15.88 6.13
CA CYS A 130 -10.59 -15.23 5.69
C CYS A 130 -9.41 -15.49 6.66
N MET A 131 -8.19 -15.25 6.19
CA MET A 131 -6.97 -15.35 6.99
C MET A 131 -6.98 -14.32 8.11
N THR A 132 -6.51 -14.73 9.29
CA THR A 132 -6.29 -13.81 10.41
C THR A 132 -5.05 -12.96 10.19
N GLU A 133 -4.95 -11.84 10.92
CA GLU A 133 -3.75 -11.00 10.92
C GLU A 133 -2.50 -11.81 11.31
N ASP A 134 -2.59 -12.66 12.34
CA ASP A 134 -1.50 -13.52 12.79
C ASP A 134 -1.05 -14.54 11.73
N GLU A 135 -2.01 -15.10 10.98
CA GLU A 135 -1.71 -16.02 9.87
C GLU A 135 -0.93 -15.30 8.78
N VAL A 136 -1.40 -14.13 8.35
CA VAL A 136 -0.74 -13.34 7.30
C VAL A 136 0.61 -12.80 7.78
N HIS A 137 0.70 -12.34 9.03
CA HIS A 137 1.95 -11.86 9.63
C HIS A 137 3.06 -12.92 9.55
N LYS A 138 2.74 -14.17 9.88
CA LYS A 138 3.68 -15.30 9.78
C LYS A 138 3.98 -15.67 8.34
N ARG A 139 2.96 -15.78 7.48
CA ARG A 139 3.10 -16.19 6.07
C ARG A 139 3.91 -15.21 5.23
N LEU A 140 3.74 -13.91 5.48
CA LEU A 140 4.52 -12.87 4.80
C LEU A 140 5.89 -12.63 5.47
N GLU A 141 6.20 -13.34 6.56
CA GLU A 141 7.45 -13.22 7.29
C GLU A 141 7.75 -11.78 7.71
N LEU A 142 6.74 -11.03 8.17
CA LEU A 142 6.87 -9.58 8.40
C LEU A 142 7.92 -9.24 9.47
N ASP A 143 8.12 -10.12 10.46
CA ASP A 143 9.18 -9.99 11.45
C ASP A 143 10.60 -9.97 10.84
N SER A 144 10.80 -10.55 9.66
CA SER A 144 12.07 -10.53 8.95
C SER A 144 12.39 -9.17 8.30
N ILE A 145 11.37 -8.31 8.13
CA ILE A 145 11.53 -7.01 7.49
C ILE A 145 12.17 -6.04 8.49
N LYS A 146 13.47 -5.82 8.33
CA LYS A 146 14.25 -4.84 9.13
C LYS A 146 14.62 -3.57 8.36
N THR A 147 14.42 -3.57 7.04
CA THR A 147 14.83 -2.49 6.14
C THR A 147 13.83 -1.33 6.06
N HIS A 148 12.57 -1.58 6.41
CA HIS A 148 11.47 -0.61 6.31
C HIS A 148 10.66 -0.61 7.60
N LYS A 149 10.21 0.57 8.05
CA LYS A 149 9.17 0.67 9.09
C LYS A 149 7.85 0.23 8.47
N TRP A 150 7.15 -0.67 9.15
CA TRP A 150 5.92 -1.25 8.63
C TRP A 150 4.80 -1.33 9.68
N THR A 151 3.57 -1.47 9.19
CA THR A 151 2.39 -1.83 10.00
C THR A 151 1.42 -2.63 9.14
N ILE A 152 0.54 -3.40 9.77
CA ILE A 152 -0.54 -4.13 9.12
C ILE A 152 -1.89 -3.66 9.66
N PHE A 153 -2.88 -3.53 8.79
CA PHE A 153 -4.27 -3.25 9.17
C PHE A 153 -5.21 -4.26 8.49
N PRO A 154 -5.95 -5.06 9.27
CA PRO A 154 -7.09 -5.82 8.76
C PRO A 154 -8.16 -4.85 8.29
N CYS A 155 -8.48 -4.83 7.01
CA CYS A 155 -9.39 -3.87 6.40
C CYS A 155 -10.42 -4.53 5.49
N SER A 156 -11.39 -3.72 5.09
CA SER A 156 -12.40 -4.12 4.10
C SER A 156 -12.66 -2.96 3.16
N ALA A 157 -12.26 -3.15 1.90
CA ALA A 157 -12.51 -2.19 0.83
C ALA A 157 -14.02 -1.97 0.57
N ILE A 158 -14.86 -2.95 0.89
CA ILE A 158 -16.31 -2.88 0.68
C ILE A 158 -17.00 -2.09 1.78
N THR A 159 -16.60 -2.30 3.04
CA THR A 159 -17.23 -1.63 4.18
C THR A 159 -16.52 -0.33 4.58
N GLY A 160 -15.29 -0.11 4.11
CA GLY A 160 -14.44 1.01 4.51
C GLY A 160 -13.69 0.79 5.83
N LYS A 161 -13.87 -0.35 6.50
CA LYS A 161 -13.23 -0.68 7.78
C LYS A 161 -11.71 -0.51 7.69
N ASN A 162 -11.13 0.23 8.64
CA ASN A 162 -9.69 0.43 8.86
C ASN A 162 -8.93 1.13 7.71
N LEU A 163 -9.62 1.64 6.67
CA LEU A 163 -8.94 2.36 5.59
C LEU A 163 -8.46 3.75 6.05
N HIS A 164 -9.26 4.44 6.87
CA HIS A 164 -8.91 5.75 7.40
C HIS A 164 -7.72 5.67 8.36
N GLU A 165 -7.75 4.69 9.25
CA GLU A 165 -6.73 4.39 10.25
C GLU A 165 -5.39 4.03 9.59
N GLY A 166 -5.43 3.28 8.49
CA GLY A 166 -4.24 3.01 7.68
C GLY A 166 -3.63 4.28 7.09
N LEU A 167 -4.45 5.20 6.54
CA LEU A 167 -3.97 6.48 6.02
C LEU A 167 -3.48 7.44 7.11
N GLU A 168 -4.11 7.41 8.29
CA GLU A 168 -3.67 8.16 9.45
C GLU A 168 -2.27 7.72 9.89
N TRP A 169 -1.99 6.42 9.94
CA TRP A 169 -0.65 5.92 10.20
C TRP A 169 0.37 6.42 9.17
N VAL A 170 0.00 6.45 7.88
CA VAL A 170 0.87 6.95 6.80
C VAL A 170 1.24 8.41 7.03
N VAL A 171 0.26 9.26 7.35
CA VAL A 171 0.50 10.68 7.63
C VAL A 171 1.31 10.86 8.92
N GLN A 172 1.01 10.09 9.97
CA GLN A 172 1.74 10.17 11.23
C GLN A 172 3.20 9.76 11.06
N ASP A 173 3.48 8.67 10.36
CA ASP A 173 4.84 8.24 10.07
C ASP A 173 5.62 9.28 9.23
N ALA A 174 4.95 9.94 8.30
CA ALA A 174 5.55 11.04 7.54
C ALA A 174 5.91 12.25 8.44
N LYS A 175 5.04 12.59 9.41
CA LYS A 175 5.33 13.61 10.43
C LYS A 175 6.53 13.20 11.28
N ASP A 176 6.55 11.98 11.81
CA ASP A 176 7.63 11.50 12.69
C ASP A 176 8.99 11.57 11.98
N ARG A 177 9.04 11.15 10.70
CA ARG A 177 10.26 11.23 9.90
C ARG A 177 10.72 12.65 9.60
N LEU A 178 9.83 13.64 9.63
CA LEU A 178 10.21 15.06 9.53
C LEU A 178 10.85 15.57 10.82
N PHE A 179 10.35 15.13 11.99
CA PHE A 179 10.82 15.60 13.30
C PHE A 179 12.15 14.96 13.75
N LEU A 180 12.51 13.81 13.21
CA LEU A 180 13.80 13.15 13.47
C LEU A 180 15.01 13.83 12.77
N TYR A 181 14.79 14.97 12.09
CA TYR A 181 15.82 15.77 11.41
C TYR A 181 15.66 17.26 11.68
#